data_AF-A0A0B4RBW7-F1
#
_entry.id   AF-A0A0B4RBW7-F1
#
_cell.length_a   1.000
_cell.length_b   1.000
_cell.length_c   1.000
_cell.angle_alpha   90.00
_cell.angle_beta   90.00
_cell.angle_gamma   90.00
#
_symmetry.space_group_name_H-M   'P 1'
#
loop_
_entity.id
_entity.type
_entity.pdbx_description
1 polymer ?
#
loop_
_entity_poly.entity_id
_entity_poly.type
_entity_poly.pdbx_seq_one_letter_code
_entity_poly.pdbx_strand_id
1 'polypeptide(L)'
;MGSRIMHLIIADRLSTELPIKNKALFLLGGIAPDATYSRDMKTASHFLEGSLENGTRFVSYQSFVQKYAALTNNDYMLGYLTHLIADDVWLKQIYFKYNFKNRVDADPSLLERWHNDFRILNGKLIEWFKCTGLKNELEAIHLAVPNIEEIEPENLQDFKEETLVDFNYTAADLERELEVYTFEQILDYINVSVNEVLNNEDVVNLFERRNDMSGKEILSKFKNDLNKYSPEQLRHIQEPGVWSIGQMYDHIILVAHEYLDHADECTRLTEEQVLGKTQMGEQLIKDGGFPPVKIKLPDNMNAPPNNTASKEMLANRIDKVIERLEVWDAKVDSVNPTYKIEHGGFGWLNAKEWVELVEMHSRHHLRQQIELERFI
;
A
#
# COMPACT_ATOMS: atom_id res chain seq x y z
N MET A 1 -14.18 -20.62 -5.74
CA MET A 1 -13.91 -19.27 -5.22
C MET A 1 -15.13 -18.42 -5.54
N GLY A 2 -15.23 -17.23 -4.95
CA GLY A 2 -16.43 -16.38 -5.08
C GLY A 2 -16.71 -15.99 -6.53
N SER A 3 -17.87 -15.36 -6.80
CA SER A 3 -18.09 -14.75 -8.12
C SER A 3 -17.39 -13.39 -8.20
N ARG A 4 -17.09 -12.94 -9.43
CA ARG A 4 -16.43 -11.64 -9.68
C ARG A 4 -17.17 -10.47 -9.01
N ILE A 5 -18.50 -10.48 -9.08
CA ILE A 5 -19.37 -9.48 -8.44
C ILE A 5 -19.25 -9.51 -6.91
N MET A 6 -19.11 -10.69 -6.27
CA MET A 6 -18.88 -10.77 -4.83
C MET A 6 -17.59 -10.07 -4.44
N HIS A 7 -16.50 -10.30 -5.19
CA HIS A 7 -15.23 -9.63 -4.93
C HIS A 7 -15.30 -8.11 -5.13
N LEU A 8 -15.99 -7.64 -6.17
CA LEU A 8 -16.25 -6.20 -6.35
C LEU A 8 -17.04 -5.60 -5.18
N ILE A 9 -18.05 -6.30 -4.65
CA ILE A 9 -18.83 -5.84 -3.49
C ILE A 9 -17.96 -5.79 -2.23
N ILE A 10 -17.12 -6.81 -2.00
CA ILE A 10 -16.20 -6.83 -0.85
C ILE A 10 -15.24 -5.64 -0.93
N ALA A 11 -14.63 -5.41 -2.10
CA ALA A 11 -13.75 -4.28 -2.33
C ALA A 11 -14.49 -2.93 -2.20
N ASP A 12 -15.70 -2.79 -2.75
CA ASP A 12 -16.50 -1.57 -2.62
C ASP A 12 -16.77 -1.23 -1.15
N ARG A 13 -17.19 -2.20 -0.36
CA ARG A 13 -17.45 -2.01 1.08
C ARG A 13 -16.20 -1.67 1.86
N LEU A 14 -15.07 -2.29 1.54
CA LEU A 14 -13.80 -1.94 2.18
C LEU A 14 -13.34 -0.54 1.79
N SER A 15 -13.66 -0.07 0.57
CA SER A 15 -13.31 1.27 0.12
C SER A 15 -14.01 2.40 0.89
N THR A 16 -15.10 2.10 1.61
CA THR A 16 -15.79 3.07 2.46
C THR A 16 -15.27 3.09 3.90
N GLU A 17 -14.57 2.04 4.31
CA GLU A 17 -14.08 1.86 5.69
C GLU A 17 -12.56 2.08 5.81
N LEU A 18 -11.81 1.96 4.72
CA LEU A 18 -10.35 2.07 4.67
C LEU A 18 -9.89 3.26 3.82
N PRO A 19 -8.70 3.83 4.08
CA PRO A 19 -8.18 4.99 3.36
C PRO A 19 -7.68 4.61 1.94
N ILE A 20 -8.61 4.38 1.01
CA ILE A 20 -8.33 4.07 -0.40
C ILE A 20 -8.21 5.37 -1.20
N LYS A 21 -7.08 5.57 -1.91
CA LYS A 21 -6.84 6.81 -2.69
C LYS A 21 -7.49 6.74 -4.06
N ASN A 22 -7.38 5.61 -4.73
CA ASN A 22 -7.95 5.32 -6.03
C ASN A 22 -8.83 4.07 -5.96
N LYS A 23 -10.13 4.31 -5.74
CA LYS A 23 -11.14 3.25 -5.65
C LYS A 23 -11.20 2.39 -6.92
N ALA A 24 -11.08 2.99 -8.09
CA ALA A 24 -11.18 2.27 -9.35
C ALA A 24 -10.04 1.22 -9.47
N LEU A 25 -8.79 1.63 -9.19
CA LEU A 25 -7.66 0.68 -9.14
C LEU A 25 -7.83 -0.39 -8.06
N PHE A 26 -8.37 -0.02 -6.89
CA PHE A 26 -8.67 -0.97 -5.83
C PHE A 26 -9.69 -2.04 -6.26
N LEU A 27 -10.76 -1.63 -6.94
CA LEU A 27 -11.75 -2.55 -7.50
C LEU A 27 -11.15 -3.50 -8.55
N LEU A 28 -10.32 -2.97 -9.45
CA LEU A 28 -9.62 -3.78 -10.45
C LEU A 28 -8.68 -4.80 -9.79
N GLY A 29 -7.96 -4.39 -8.75
CA GLY A 29 -7.15 -5.28 -7.94
C GLY A 29 -7.97 -6.40 -7.28
N GLY A 30 -9.17 -6.06 -6.81
CA GLY A 30 -10.11 -7.00 -6.19
C GLY A 30 -10.60 -8.12 -7.09
N ILE A 31 -10.43 -8.01 -8.42
CA ILE A 31 -10.80 -9.07 -9.38
C ILE A 31 -9.59 -9.69 -10.08
N ALA A 32 -8.42 -9.07 -9.98
CA ALA A 32 -7.22 -9.45 -10.72
C ALA A 32 -6.74 -10.90 -10.52
N PRO A 33 -6.80 -11.51 -9.30
CA PRO A 33 -6.25 -12.85 -9.12
C PRO A 33 -6.94 -13.91 -9.99
N ASP A 34 -8.21 -13.69 -10.33
CA ASP A 34 -9.01 -14.57 -11.18
C ASP A 34 -8.78 -14.37 -12.68
N ALA A 35 -7.99 -13.37 -13.10
CA ALA A 35 -7.60 -13.12 -14.50
C ALA A 35 -6.55 -14.13 -15.00
N THR A 36 -6.84 -15.43 -14.82
CA THR A 36 -5.97 -16.56 -15.17
C THR A 36 -6.78 -17.66 -15.86
N TYR A 37 -6.22 -18.22 -16.94
CA TYR A 37 -6.93 -19.20 -17.78
C TYR A 37 -6.44 -20.64 -17.63
N SER A 38 -5.52 -20.91 -16.70
CA SER A 38 -5.06 -22.27 -16.38
C SER A 38 -5.07 -22.54 -14.88
N ARG A 39 -5.14 -23.82 -14.50
CA ARG A 39 -5.15 -24.22 -13.09
C ARG A 39 -3.84 -23.88 -12.37
N ASP A 40 -2.71 -23.97 -13.07
CA ASP A 40 -1.39 -23.69 -12.49
C ASP A 40 -1.22 -22.18 -12.27
N MET A 41 -1.64 -21.36 -13.24
CA MET A 41 -1.68 -19.91 -13.07
C MET A 41 -2.62 -19.51 -11.93
N LYS A 42 -3.80 -20.13 -11.85
CA LYS A 42 -4.75 -19.87 -10.76
C LYS A 42 -4.17 -20.23 -9.39
N THR A 43 -3.40 -21.32 -9.32
CA THR A 43 -2.68 -21.73 -8.09
C THR A 43 -1.64 -20.69 -7.69
N ALA A 44 -0.89 -20.16 -8.66
CA ALA A 44 0.10 -19.11 -8.43
C ALA A 44 -0.55 -17.78 -8.03
N SER A 45 -1.52 -17.29 -8.80
CA SER A 45 -2.19 -15.99 -8.57
C SER A 45 -2.91 -15.93 -7.23
N HIS A 46 -3.47 -17.05 -6.76
CA HIS A 46 -4.17 -17.13 -5.48
C HIS A 46 -3.26 -17.55 -4.32
N PHE A 47 -1.95 -17.72 -4.53
CA PHE A 47 -1.00 -18.15 -3.49
C PHE A 47 -1.50 -19.41 -2.75
N LEU A 48 -2.03 -20.38 -3.50
CA LEU A 48 -2.68 -21.56 -2.93
C LEU A 48 -1.65 -22.56 -2.42
N GLU A 49 -1.71 -22.84 -1.12
CA GLU A 49 -0.86 -23.82 -0.44
C GLU A 49 -1.67 -24.99 0.11
N GLY A 50 -1.01 -26.06 0.57
CA GLY A 50 -1.68 -27.25 1.11
C GLY A 50 -2.36 -28.12 0.05
N SER A 51 -3.36 -28.92 0.45
CA SER A 51 -4.06 -29.87 -0.44
C SER A 51 -5.56 -29.90 -0.20
N LEU A 52 -6.32 -30.02 -1.30
CA LEU A 52 -7.77 -30.19 -1.25
C LEU A 52 -8.16 -31.59 -0.73
N GLU A 53 -7.33 -32.61 -1.02
CA GLU A 53 -7.63 -34.01 -0.70
C GLU A 53 -7.59 -34.29 0.81
N ASN A 54 -6.69 -33.63 1.53
CA ASN A 54 -6.55 -33.79 2.99
C ASN A 54 -7.17 -32.62 3.78
N GLY A 55 -7.88 -31.70 3.11
CA GLY A 55 -8.56 -30.58 3.76
C GLY A 55 -7.66 -29.47 4.28
N THR A 56 -6.41 -29.37 3.79
CA THR A 56 -5.43 -28.37 4.26
C THR A 56 -5.23 -27.21 3.28
N ARG A 57 -5.98 -27.14 2.17
CA ARG A 57 -5.86 -26.05 1.18
C ARG A 57 -6.19 -24.70 1.84
N PHE A 58 -5.35 -23.70 1.64
CA PHE A 58 -5.61 -22.32 2.08
C PHE A 58 -4.97 -21.33 1.10
N VAL A 59 -5.36 -20.06 1.21
CA VAL A 59 -4.74 -18.95 0.46
C VAL A 59 -3.68 -18.29 1.35
N SER A 60 -2.42 -18.36 0.93
CA SER A 60 -1.28 -17.83 1.66
C SER A 60 -1.07 -16.34 1.36
N TYR A 61 -2.04 -15.49 1.74
CA TYR A 61 -1.98 -14.06 1.46
C TYR A 61 -0.80 -13.34 2.16
N GLN A 62 -0.24 -13.92 3.22
CA GLN A 62 1.00 -13.43 3.83
C GLN A 62 2.19 -13.55 2.87
N SER A 63 2.26 -14.63 2.08
CA SER A 63 3.30 -14.82 1.07
C SER A 63 3.19 -13.77 -0.04
N PHE A 64 1.97 -13.38 -0.42
CA PHE A 64 1.73 -12.26 -1.33
C PHE A 64 2.28 -10.94 -0.75
N VAL A 65 1.95 -10.61 0.51
CA VAL A 65 2.44 -9.40 1.18
C VAL A 65 3.97 -9.39 1.26
N GLN A 66 4.60 -10.52 1.53
CA GLN A 66 6.06 -10.62 1.59
C GLN A 66 6.70 -10.46 0.20
N LYS A 67 6.17 -11.14 -0.82
CA LYS A 67 6.68 -11.08 -2.20
C LYS A 67 6.60 -9.67 -2.76
N TYR A 68 5.48 -8.99 -2.52
CA TYR A 68 5.18 -7.67 -3.07
C TYR A 68 5.24 -6.54 -2.04
N ALA A 69 6.04 -6.69 -0.99
CA ALA A 69 6.14 -5.71 0.11
C ALA A 69 6.36 -4.28 -0.39
N ALA A 70 7.21 -4.10 -1.41
CA ALA A 70 7.53 -2.80 -2.01
C ALA A 70 6.35 -2.15 -2.78
N LEU A 71 5.31 -2.92 -3.13
CA LEU A 71 4.15 -2.46 -3.89
C LEU A 71 2.88 -2.35 -3.03
N THR A 72 2.96 -2.63 -1.72
CA THR A 72 1.81 -2.60 -0.79
C THR A 72 1.22 -1.20 -0.59
N ASN A 73 1.86 -0.14 -1.11
CA ASN A 73 1.33 1.22 -1.14
C ASN A 73 0.40 1.53 -2.34
N ASN A 74 0.25 0.60 -3.30
CA ASN A 74 -0.57 0.80 -4.51
C ASN A 74 -2.00 0.23 -4.37
N ASP A 75 -3.05 1.01 -4.65
CA ASP A 75 -4.46 0.60 -4.44
C ASP A 75 -4.82 -0.70 -5.18
N TYR A 76 -4.26 -0.93 -6.37
CA TYR A 76 -4.43 -2.19 -7.07
C TYR A 76 -3.91 -3.39 -6.26
N MET A 77 -2.74 -3.27 -5.62
CA MET A 77 -2.16 -4.35 -4.82
C MET A 77 -2.93 -4.64 -3.54
N LEU A 78 -3.51 -3.61 -2.91
CA LEU A 78 -4.38 -3.84 -1.77
C LEU A 78 -5.72 -4.43 -2.18
N GLY A 79 -6.26 -4.06 -3.34
CA GLY A 79 -7.42 -4.74 -3.92
C GLY A 79 -7.15 -6.23 -4.08
N TYR A 80 -6.00 -6.57 -4.67
CA TYR A 80 -5.54 -7.94 -4.83
C TYR A 80 -5.46 -8.68 -3.49
N LEU A 81 -4.87 -8.05 -2.47
CA LEU A 81 -4.81 -8.62 -1.12
C LEU A 81 -6.21 -8.93 -0.56
N THR A 82 -7.17 -8.02 -0.71
CA THR A 82 -8.54 -8.27 -0.21
C THR A 82 -9.23 -9.43 -0.92
N HIS A 83 -8.94 -9.65 -2.20
CA HIS A 83 -9.42 -10.82 -2.93
C HIS A 83 -8.85 -12.11 -2.32
N LEU A 84 -7.53 -12.16 -2.09
CA LEU A 84 -6.88 -13.33 -1.51
C LEU A 84 -7.48 -13.69 -0.13
N ILE A 85 -7.72 -12.68 0.71
CA ILE A 85 -8.36 -12.87 2.03
C ILE A 85 -9.80 -13.40 1.85
N ALA A 86 -10.57 -12.80 0.94
CA ALA A 86 -11.93 -13.25 0.64
C ALA A 86 -11.99 -14.70 0.15
N ASP A 87 -11.00 -15.16 -0.62
CA ASP A 87 -10.95 -16.54 -1.08
C ASP A 87 -10.46 -17.54 -0.04
N ASP A 88 -9.61 -17.11 0.90
CA ASP A 88 -9.31 -17.91 2.08
C ASP A 88 -10.56 -18.12 2.94
N VAL A 89 -11.34 -17.05 3.13
CA VAL A 89 -12.64 -17.11 3.81
C VAL A 89 -13.60 -18.03 3.05
N TRP A 90 -13.63 -17.98 1.71
CA TRP A 90 -14.44 -18.88 0.88
C TRP A 90 -14.08 -20.34 1.13
N LEU A 91 -12.79 -20.68 1.13
CA LEU A 91 -12.32 -22.05 1.39
C LEU A 91 -12.81 -22.54 2.76
N LYS A 92 -12.64 -21.72 3.81
CA LYS A 92 -13.00 -22.07 5.19
C LYS A 92 -14.51 -22.15 5.40
N GLN A 93 -15.25 -21.10 5.02
CA GLN A 93 -16.66 -20.92 5.37
C GLN A 93 -17.63 -21.56 4.39
N ILE A 94 -17.23 -21.72 3.12
CA ILE A 94 -18.09 -22.30 2.08
C ILE A 94 -17.57 -23.68 1.71
N TYR A 95 -16.36 -23.76 1.13
CA TYR A 95 -15.88 -25.00 0.51
C TYR A 95 -15.79 -26.17 1.51
N PHE A 96 -15.03 -25.99 2.60
CA PHE A 96 -14.80 -27.05 3.58
C PHE A 96 -15.97 -27.25 4.53
N LYS A 97 -16.56 -26.17 5.04
CA LYS A 97 -17.71 -26.22 5.97
C LYS A 97 -18.88 -27.02 5.40
N TYR A 98 -19.18 -26.88 4.11
CA TYR A 98 -20.28 -27.59 3.44
C TYR A 98 -19.81 -28.81 2.64
N ASN A 99 -18.57 -29.27 2.86
CA ASN A 99 -17.98 -30.46 2.27
C ASN A 99 -18.18 -30.57 0.75
N PHE A 100 -17.92 -29.47 0.04
CA PHE A 100 -18.22 -29.34 -1.38
C PHE A 100 -17.54 -30.40 -2.24
N LYS A 101 -16.29 -30.76 -1.92
CA LYS A 101 -15.56 -31.83 -2.62
C LYS A 101 -16.38 -33.12 -2.65
N ASN A 102 -16.78 -33.64 -1.49
CA ASN A 102 -17.52 -34.90 -1.43
C ASN A 102 -18.89 -34.80 -2.10
N ARG A 103 -19.53 -33.63 -2.06
CA ARG A 103 -20.81 -33.40 -2.74
C ARG A 103 -20.64 -33.45 -4.26
N VAL A 104 -19.58 -32.86 -4.81
CA VAL A 104 -19.25 -32.91 -6.24
C VAL A 104 -18.81 -34.31 -6.67
N ASP A 105 -18.02 -35.00 -5.84
CA ASP A 105 -17.61 -36.38 -6.10
C ASP A 105 -18.82 -37.34 -6.14
N ALA A 106 -19.86 -37.07 -5.32
CA ALA A 106 -21.10 -37.84 -5.31
C ALA A 106 -22.10 -37.45 -6.41
N ASP A 107 -22.14 -36.17 -6.79
CA ASP A 107 -22.98 -35.64 -7.87
C ASP A 107 -22.16 -34.66 -8.73
N PRO A 108 -21.53 -35.12 -9.82
CA PRO A 108 -20.75 -34.25 -10.70
C PRO A 108 -21.56 -33.12 -11.34
N SER A 109 -22.89 -33.26 -11.46
CA SER A 109 -23.76 -32.20 -12.00
C SER A 109 -23.88 -31.00 -11.05
N LEU A 110 -23.54 -31.18 -9.77
CA LEU A 110 -23.51 -30.10 -8.78
C LEU A 110 -22.57 -28.97 -9.18
N LEU A 111 -21.46 -29.28 -9.87
CA LEU A 111 -20.50 -28.26 -10.30
C LEU A 111 -21.13 -27.29 -11.31
N GLU A 112 -21.94 -27.80 -12.24
CA GLU A 112 -22.66 -26.97 -13.21
C GLU A 112 -23.72 -26.10 -12.52
N ARG A 113 -24.50 -26.70 -11.62
CA ARG A 113 -25.52 -25.97 -10.83
C ARG A 113 -24.90 -24.89 -9.95
N TRP A 114 -23.75 -25.19 -9.34
CA TRP A 114 -22.96 -24.21 -8.58
C TRP A 114 -22.58 -23.03 -9.47
N HIS A 115 -21.95 -23.27 -10.62
CA HIS A 115 -21.57 -22.18 -11.52
C HIS A 115 -22.79 -21.40 -12.04
N ASN A 116 -23.92 -22.07 -12.24
CA ASN A 116 -25.18 -21.42 -12.63
C ASN A 116 -25.72 -20.50 -11.53
N ASP A 117 -25.67 -20.93 -10.26
CA ASP A 117 -26.07 -20.09 -9.12
C ASP A 117 -25.28 -18.78 -9.05
N PHE A 118 -24.00 -18.76 -9.42
CA PHE A 118 -23.25 -17.50 -9.46
C PHE A 118 -23.84 -16.48 -10.44
N ARG A 119 -24.34 -16.93 -11.60
CA ARG A 119 -24.98 -16.03 -12.58
C ARG A 119 -26.26 -15.43 -12.02
N ILE A 120 -27.06 -16.24 -11.32
CA ILE A 120 -28.30 -15.82 -10.67
C ILE A 120 -27.99 -14.87 -9.48
N LEU A 121 -26.98 -15.22 -8.69
CA LEU A 121 -26.53 -14.43 -7.54
C LEU A 121 -26.05 -13.04 -7.95
N ASN A 122 -25.31 -12.92 -9.05
CA ASN A 122 -24.77 -11.63 -9.51
C ASN A 122 -25.88 -10.57 -9.63
N GLY A 123 -26.99 -10.88 -10.31
CA GLY A 123 -28.12 -9.94 -10.44
C GLY A 123 -28.76 -9.58 -9.10
N LYS A 124 -29.02 -10.57 -8.25
CA LYS A 124 -29.61 -10.35 -6.90
C LYS A 124 -28.70 -9.49 -6.02
N LEU A 125 -27.38 -9.72 -6.07
CA LEU A 125 -26.39 -8.97 -5.30
C LEU A 125 -26.25 -7.54 -5.80
N ILE A 126 -26.25 -7.33 -7.12
CA ILE A 126 -26.17 -5.98 -7.72
C ILE A 126 -27.35 -5.11 -7.26
N GLU A 127 -28.57 -5.66 -7.25
CA GLU A 127 -29.76 -4.96 -6.75
C GLU A 127 -29.68 -4.69 -5.24
N TRP A 128 -29.27 -5.71 -4.46
CA TRP A 128 -29.18 -5.60 -3.00
C TRP A 128 -28.17 -4.53 -2.55
N PHE A 129 -26.98 -4.52 -3.14
CA PHE A 129 -25.89 -3.60 -2.81
C PHE A 129 -25.89 -2.32 -3.64
N LYS A 130 -26.82 -2.17 -4.61
CA LYS A 130 -26.94 -1.00 -5.49
C LYS A 130 -25.65 -0.70 -6.26
N CYS A 131 -25.07 -1.72 -6.88
CA CYS A 131 -23.74 -1.68 -7.51
C CYS A 131 -23.67 -0.92 -8.86
N THR A 132 -24.67 -0.11 -9.23
CA THR A 132 -24.67 0.58 -10.53
C THR A 132 -23.49 1.53 -10.72
N GLY A 133 -23.00 2.15 -9.64
CA GLY A 133 -21.78 2.96 -9.68
C GLY A 133 -20.51 2.16 -9.94
N LEU A 134 -20.44 0.90 -9.50
CA LEU A 134 -19.24 0.06 -9.63
C LEU A 134 -18.92 -0.29 -11.07
N LYS A 135 -19.96 -0.50 -11.89
CA LYS A 135 -19.78 -0.75 -13.32
C LYS A 135 -19.05 0.43 -13.98
N ASN A 136 -19.53 1.65 -13.74
CA ASN A 136 -18.96 2.86 -14.33
C ASN A 136 -17.52 3.10 -13.86
N GLU A 137 -17.24 2.86 -12.57
CA GLU A 137 -15.88 2.95 -12.02
C GLU A 137 -14.94 1.96 -12.72
N LEU A 138 -15.36 0.71 -12.89
CA LEU A 138 -14.55 -0.32 -13.53
C LEU A 138 -14.32 0.00 -15.02
N GLU A 139 -15.35 0.41 -15.75
CA GLU A 139 -15.28 0.81 -17.17
C GLU A 139 -14.23 1.91 -17.40
N ALA A 140 -14.23 2.96 -16.56
CA ALA A 140 -13.38 4.14 -16.71
C ALA A 140 -11.87 3.90 -16.48
N ILE A 141 -11.46 2.74 -15.99
CA ILE A 141 -10.06 2.48 -15.62
C ILE A 141 -9.18 2.29 -16.84
N HIS A 142 -8.07 3.02 -16.87
CA HIS A 142 -6.90 2.73 -17.70
C HIS A 142 -5.97 1.74 -16.99
N LEU A 143 -5.52 0.69 -17.67
CA LEU A 143 -4.67 -0.39 -17.13
C LEU A 143 -3.21 0.01 -16.85
N ALA A 144 -2.97 1.20 -16.31
CA ALA A 144 -1.66 1.60 -15.81
C ALA A 144 -1.44 1.03 -14.39
N VAL A 145 -1.35 -0.30 -14.28
CA VAL A 145 -1.17 -1.02 -13.01
C VAL A 145 0.27 -1.53 -12.86
N PRO A 146 0.78 -1.73 -11.63
CA PRO A 146 2.05 -2.41 -11.42
C PRO A 146 2.08 -3.78 -12.09
N ASN A 147 3.21 -4.14 -12.68
CA ASN A 147 3.40 -5.48 -13.20
C ASN A 147 3.52 -6.48 -12.05
N ILE A 148 2.75 -7.55 -12.09
CA ILE A 148 2.82 -8.67 -11.14
C ILE A 148 3.07 -9.95 -11.91
N GLU A 149 3.90 -10.84 -11.36
CA GLU A 149 4.37 -12.03 -12.09
C GLU A 149 3.24 -13.01 -12.43
N GLU A 150 2.18 -13.05 -11.63
CA GLU A 150 1.11 -14.04 -11.77
C GLU A 150 0.03 -13.65 -12.79
N ILE A 151 -0.07 -12.38 -13.18
CA ILE A 151 -1.15 -11.87 -14.04
C ILE A 151 -0.57 -11.20 -15.28
N GLU A 152 -0.95 -11.72 -16.44
CA GLU A 152 -0.63 -11.11 -17.72
C GLU A 152 -1.57 -9.91 -17.98
N PRO A 153 -1.06 -8.75 -18.45
CA PRO A 153 -1.88 -7.57 -18.68
C PRO A 153 -3.06 -7.78 -19.64
N GLU A 154 -2.86 -8.63 -20.66
CA GLU A 154 -3.89 -9.00 -21.64
C GLU A 154 -5.03 -9.78 -20.97
N ASN A 155 -4.71 -10.77 -20.14
CA ASN A 155 -5.71 -11.52 -19.38
C ASN A 155 -6.48 -10.63 -18.41
N LEU A 156 -5.81 -9.65 -17.78
CA LEU A 156 -6.49 -8.69 -16.90
C LEU A 156 -7.48 -7.81 -17.66
N GLN A 157 -7.11 -7.36 -18.87
CA GLN A 157 -8.01 -6.60 -19.73
C GLN A 157 -9.23 -7.42 -20.14
N ASP A 158 -9.02 -8.65 -20.62
CA ASP A 158 -10.12 -9.54 -21.01
C ASP A 158 -11.02 -9.87 -19.82
N PHE A 159 -10.44 -10.16 -18.66
CA PHE A 159 -11.19 -10.45 -17.43
C PHE A 159 -11.98 -9.25 -16.90
N LYS A 160 -11.45 -8.03 -17.06
CA LYS A 160 -12.21 -6.80 -16.79
C LYS A 160 -13.47 -6.74 -17.66
N GLU A 161 -13.35 -6.97 -18.97
CA GLU A 161 -14.50 -6.95 -19.88
C GLU A 161 -15.51 -8.07 -19.54
N GLU A 162 -15.04 -9.27 -19.21
CA GLU A 162 -15.90 -10.36 -18.73
C GLU A 162 -16.67 -9.97 -17.46
N THR A 163 -16.02 -9.26 -16.53
CA THR A 163 -16.65 -8.77 -15.30
C THR A 163 -17.71 -7.72 -15.58
N LEU A 164 -17.51 -6.85 -16.57
CA LEU A 164 -18.51 -5.86 -16.99
C LEU A 164 -19.77 -6.51 -17.56
N VAL A 165 -19.63 -7.67 -18.22
CA VAL A 165 -20.76 -8.46 -18.71
C VAL A 165 -21.60 -9.04 -17.57
N ASP A 166 -20.99 -9.37 -16.41
CA ASP A 166 -21.70 -9.90 -15.25
C ASP A 166 -22.71 -8.91 -14.63
N PHE A 167 -22.65 -7.63 -15.01
CA PHE A 167 -23.66 -6.64 -14.64
C PHE A 167 -24.97 -6.74 -15.45
N ASN A 168 -24.98 -7.57 -16.50
CA ASN A 168 -26.17 -7.78 -17.33
C ASN A 168 -26.96 -8.98 -16.79
N TYR A 169 -28.18 -8.74 -16.32
CA TYR A 169 -29.12 -9.77 -15.88
C TYR A 169 -30.54 -9.40 -16.29
N THR A 170 -31.43 -10.39 -16.29
CA THR A 170 -32.85 -10.20 -16.60
C THR A 170 -33.70 -10.18 -15.34
N ALA A 171 -34.91 -9.63 -15.42
CA ALA A 171 -35.88 -9.72 -14.33
C ALA A 171 -36.21 -11.18 -13.95
N ALA A 172 -36.16 -12.10 -14.92
CA ALA A 172 -36.35 -13.52 -14.66
C ALA A 172 -35.22 -14.09 -13.78
N ASP A 173 -33.97 -13.63 -13.93
CA ASP A 173 -32.86 -14.09 -13.10
C ASP A 173 -33.03 -13.66 -11.63
N LEU A 174 -33.68 -12.52 -11.38
CA LEU A 174 -33.98 -12.06 -10.01
C LEU A 174 -35.02 -12.92 -9.30
N GLU A 175 -35.94 -13.56 -10.03
CA GLU A 175 -36.99 -14.41 -9.48
C GLU A 175 -36.59 -15.89 -9.39
N ARG A 176 -35.45 -16.27 -9.99
CA ARG A 176 -34.98 -17.66 -9.96
C ARG A 176 -34.50 -18.04 -8.56
N GLU A 177 -34.89 -19.24 -8.15
CA GLU A 177 -34.39 -19.89 -6.94
C GLU A 177 -32.96 -20.38 -7.15
N LEU A 178 -32.18 -20.34 -6.08
CA LEU A 178 -30.82 -20.85 -6.04
C LEU A 178 -30.85 -22.34 -5.69
N GLU A 179 -29.97 -23.13 -6.32
CA GLU A 179 -29.95 -24.59 -6.19
C GLU A 179 -28.88 -25.11 -5.23
N VAL A 180 -27.80 -24.35 -5.05
CA VAL A 180 -26.60 -24.74 -4.31
C VAL A 180 -26.40 -23.87 -3.08
N TYR A 181 -26.68 -22.57 -3.19
CA TYR A 181 -26.50 -21.58 -2.12
C TYR A 181 -27.82 -21.02 -1.64
N THR A 182 -27.88 -20.55 -0.40
CA THR A 182 -28.89 -19.58 -0.01
C THR A 182 -28.34 -18.16 -0.19
N PHE A 183 -29.21 -17.20 -0.46
CA PHE A 183 -28.80 -15.80 -0.57
C PHE A 183 -28.17 -15.30 0.74
N GLU A 184 -28.73 -15.70 1.88
CA GLU A 184 -28.21 -15.38 3.21
C GLU A 184 -26.79 -15.93 3.45
N GLN A 185 -26.49 -17.14 3.00
CA GLN A 185 -25.13 -17.71 3.09
C GLN A 185 -24.11 -16.85 2.34
N ILE A 186 -24.48 -16.30 1.19
CA ILE A 186 -23.59 -15.44 0.39
C ILE A 186 -23.44 -14.06 1.03
N LEU A 187 -24.52 -13.50 1.59
CA LEU A 187 -24.42 -12.24 2.35
C LEU A 187 -23.52 -12.40 3.59
N ASP A 188 -23.63 -13.52 4.32
CA ASP A 188 -22.76 -13.85 5.44
C ASP A 188 -21.30 -13.97 4.99
N TYR A 189 -21.04 -14.69 3.88
CA TYR A 189 -19.71 -14.78 3.29
C TYR A 189 -19.09 -13.39 2.98
N ILE A 190 -19.84 -12.50 2.35
CA ILE A 190 -19.39 -11.13 2.05
C ILE A 190 -19.08 -10.38 3.34
N ASN A 191 -19.96 -10.45 4.35
CA ASN A 191 -19.75 -9.80 5.65
C ASN A 191 -18.52 -10.33 6.38
N VAL A 192 -18.34 -11.64 6.45
CA VAL A 192 -17.17 -12.26 7.08
C VAL A 192 -15.89 -11.87 6.34
N SER A 193 -15.91 -11.83 5.01
CA SER A 193 -14.74 -11.43 4.21
C SER A 193 -14.33 -9.98 4.47
N VAL A 194 -15.30 -9.05 4.55
CA VAL A 194 -15.04 -7.66 4.93
C VAL A 194 -14.48 -7.58 6.36
N ASN A 195 -15.10 -8.28 7.30
CA ASN A 195 -14.67 -8.27 8.71
C ASN A 195 -13.29 -8.91 8.92
N GLU A 196 -12.92 -9.92 8.14
CA GLU A 196 -11.59 -10.55 8.20
C GLU A 196 -10.49 -9.54 7.86
N VAL A 197 -10.75 -8.65 6.90
CA VAL A 197 -9.82 -7.56 6.56
C VAL A 197 -9.80 -6.52 7.69
N LEU A 198 -10.97 -6.02 8.13
CA LEU A 198 -11.07 -4.94 9.11
C LEU A 198 -10.60 -5.30 10.52
N ASN A 199 -10.71 -6.58 10.91
CA ASN A 199 -10.30 -7.05 12.24
C ASN A 199 -8.85 -7.53 12.30
N ASN A 200 -8.15 -7.56 11.16
CA ASN A 200 -6.76 -7.98 11.09
C ASN A 200 -5.84 -6.75 11.15
N GLU A 201 -5.32 -6.43 12.33
CA GLU A 201 -4.48 -5.24 12.56
C GLU A 201 -3.28 -5.16 11.61
N ASP A 202 -2.61 -6.28 11.33
CA ASP A 202 -1.46 -6.30 10.41
C ASP A 202 -1.88 -5.90 8.99
N VAL A 203 -3.04 -6.38 8.55
CA VAL A 203 -3.61 -6.04 7.24
C VAL A 203 -4.07 -4.59 7.22
N VAL A 204 -4.87 -4.14 8.19
CA VAL A 204 -5.34 -2.74 8.30
C VAL A 204 -4.17 -1.76 8.30
N ASN A 205 -3.09 -2.08 9.02
CA ASN A 205 -1.87 -1.29 9.03
C ASN A 205 -1.28 -1.10 7.62
N LEU A 206 -1.44 -2.04 6.67
CA LEU A 206 -0.99 -1.83 5.28
C LEU A 206 -1.80 -0.76 4.55
N PHE A 207 -3.09 -0.61 4.87
CA PHE A 207 -3.95 0.45 4.35
C PHE A 207 -3.60 1.80 5.00
N GLU A 208 -3.43 1.80 6.32
CA GLU A 208 -3.16 3.01 7.09
C GLU A 208 -1.74 3.55 6.91
N ARG A 209 -0.74 2.69 6.63
CA ARG A 209 0.63 3.10 6.27
C ARG A 209 0.67 4.01 5.03
N ARG A 210 -0.39 4.09 4.22
CA ARG A 210 -0.53 5.05 3.11
C ARG A 210 -0.83 6.49 3.53
N ASN A 211 -1.03 6.70 4.83
CA ASN A 211 -0.92 8.01 5.47
C ASN A 211 0.55 8.41 5.73
N ASP A 212 1.54 7.70 5.19
CA ASP A 212 2.89 8.26 5.01
C ASP A 212 2.78 9.45 4.04
N MET A 213 2.63 10.62 4.65
CA MET A 213 2.83 11.91 4.04
C MET A 213 4.13 11.85 3.24
N SER A 214 4.10 12.27 1.97
CA SER A 214 5.33 12.48 1.19
C SER A 214 6.29 13.40 1.96
N GLY A 215 7.59 13.36 1.64
CA GLY A 215 8.56 14.28 2.25
C GLY A 215 8.10 15.74 2.18
N LYS A 216 7.48 16.16 1.07
CA LYS A 216 6.91 17.50 0.90
C LYS A 216 5.71 17.78 1.82
N GLU A 217 4.87 16.78 2.08
CA GLU A 217 3.71 16.91 2.97
C GLU A 217 4.15 16.99 4.43
N ILE A 218 5.15 16.20 4.83
CA ILE A 218 5.78 16.29 6.16
C ILE A 218 6.42 17.66 6.37
N LEU A 219 7.19 18.14 5.38
CA LEU A 219 7.81 19.46 5.41
C LEU A 219 6.76 20.59 5.46
N SER A 220 5.67 20.46 4.69
CA SER A 220 4.55 21.40 4.74
C SER A 220 3.87 21.41 6.11
N LYS A 221 3.74 20.23 6.75
CA LYS A 221 3.26 20.11 8.12
C LYS A 221 4.18 20.81 9.11
N PHE A 222 5.49 20.59 9.04
CA PHE A 222 6.48 21.32 9.85
C PHE A 222 6.32 22.84 9.66
N LYS A 223 6.24 23.31 8.40
CA LYS A 223 6.03 24.73 8.10
C LYS A 223 4.74 25.27 8.74
N ASN A 224 3.64 24.53 8.68
CA ASN A 224 2.37 24.94 9.31
C ASN A 224 2.48 24.97 10.84
N ASP A 225 3.18 24.00 11.43
CA ASP A 225 3.38 23.89 12.87
C ASP A 225 4.24 25.04 13.43
N LEU A 226 5.13 25.65 12.65
CA LEU A 226 5.88 26.85 13.05
C LEU A 226 4.98 27.98 13.56
N ASN A 227 3.74 28.09 13.08
CA ASN A 227 2.79 29.11 13.55
C ASN A 227 2.39 28.92 15.01
N LYS A 228 2.52 27.71 15.56
CA LYS A 228 2.17 27.39 16.95
C LYS A 228 3.17 27.94 17.96
N TYR A 229 4.43 28.16 17.57
CA TYR A 229 5.51 28.48 18.51
C TYR A 229 5.83 29.99 18.55
N SER A 230 6.04 30.54 19.74
CA SER A 230 6.61 31.89 19.91
C SER A 230 8.11 31.89 19.58
N PRO A 231 8.72 33.08 19.32
CA PRO A 231 10.17 33.19 19.15
C PRO A 231 10.99 32.70 20.36
N GLU A 232 10.44 32.79 21.56
CA GLU A 232 11.05 32.27 22.80
C GLU A 232 10.95 30.75 22.85
N GLN A 233 9.79 30.18 22.54
CA GLN A 233 9.58 28.73 22.49
C GLN A 233 10.48 28.05 21.45
N LEU A 234 10.66 28.66 20.26
CA LEU A 234 11.58 28.15 19.24
C LEU A 234 13.02 28.03 19.76
N ARG A 235 13.42 28.89 20.70
CA ARG A 235 14.79 28.98 21.22
C ARG A 235 15.00 28.29 22.56
N HIS A 236 13.91 27.85 23.20
CA HIS A 236 13.95 27.24 24.52
C HIS A 236 14.73 25.93 24.51
N ILE A 237 15.69 25.82 25.42
CA ILE A 237 16.48 24.62 25.65
C ILE A 237 16.14 24.12 27.05
N GLN A 238 15.57 22.92 27.14
CA GLN A 238 15.10 22.37 28.40
C GLN A 238 16.23 22.08 29.38
N GLU A 239 17.29 21.41 28.91
CA GLU A 239 18.46 21.05 29.72
C GLU A 239 19.72 20.89 28.84
N PRO A 240 20.93 20.94 29.42
CA PRO A 240 22.17 20.79 28.65
C PRO A 240 22.20 19.50 27.83
N GLY A 241 22.42 19.62 26.53
CA GLY A 241 22.49 18.49 25.59
C GLY A 241 21.17 18.15 24.89
N VAL A 242 20.05 18.79 25.25
CA VAL A 242 18.78 18.69 24.52
C VAL A 242 18.66 19.85 23.53
N TRP A 243 18.26 19.55 22.29
CA TRP A 243 18.02 20.57 21.28
C TRP A 243 16.75 21.36 21.56
N SER A 244 16.74 22.65 21.20
CA SER A 244 15.47 23.37 21.08
C SER A 244 14.66 22.84 19.88
N ILE A 245 13.37 23.15 19.85
CA ILE A 245 12.56 22.85 18.66
C ILE A 245 13.08 23.62 17.42
N GLY A 246 13.59 24.85 17.58
CA GLY A 246 14.21 25.60 16.49
C GLY A 246 15.46 24.91 15.92
N GLN A 247 16.28 24.29 16.77
CA GLN A 247 17.44 23.51 16.33
C GLN A 247 17.04 22.23 15.58
N MET A 248 15.98 21.56 16.02
CA MET A 248 15.44 20.41 15.30
C MET A 248 14.98 20.81 13.89
N TYR A 249 14.26 21.92 13.75
CA TYR A 249 13.84 22.44 12.44
C TYR A 249 15.04 22.80 11.56
N ASP A 250 16.03 23.50 12.11
CA ASP A 250 17.26 23.84 11.37
C ASP A 250 18.00 22.59 10.86
N HIS A 251 18.07 21.55 11.70
CA HIS A 251 18.70 20.27 11.35
C HIS A 251 18.00 19.57 10.19
N ILE A 252 16.67 19.40 10.26
CA ILE A 252 15.89 18.72 9.21
C ILE A 252 16.11 19.42 7.86
N ILE A 253 16.08 20.76 7.85
CA ILE A 253 16.28 21.57 6.63
C ILE A 253 17.70 21.41 6.09
N LEU A 254 18.71 21.48 6.96
CA LEU A 254 20.12 21.38 6.56
C LEU A 254 20.41 20.02 5.92
N VAL A 255 20.02 18.94 6.60
CA VAL A 255 20.26 17.57 6.13
C VAL A 255 19.47 17.27 4.86
N ALA A 256 18.23 17.77 4.75
CA ALA A 256 17.47 17.61 3.51
C ALA A 256 18.18 18.25 2.30
N HIS A 257 18.79 19.43 2.47
CA HIS A 257 19.59 20.03 1.39
C HIS A 257 20.85 19.22 1.08
N GLU A 258 21.55 18.71 2.09
CA GLU A 258 22.74 17.85 1.91
C GLU A 258 22.39 16.59 1.09
N TYR A 259 21.28 15.92 1.42
CA TYR A 259 20.82 14.76 0.67
C TYR A 259 20.49 15.09 -0.79
N LEU A 260 19.81 16.22 -1.02
CA LEU A 260 19.49 16.66 -2.38
C LEU A 260 20.73 17.11 -3.16
N ASP A 261 21.76 17.62 -2.50
CA ASP A 261 23.06 17.94 -3.12
C ASP A 261 23.76 16.67 -3.60
N HIS A 262 23.75 15.60 -2.80
CA HIS A 262 24.28 14.29 -3.20
C HIS A 262 23.44 13.62 -4.30
N ALA A 263 22.12 13.79 -4.28
CA ALA A 263 21.28 13.39 -5.40
C ALA A 263 21.71 14.13 -6.68
N ASP A 264 21.96 15.45 -6.58
CA ASP A 264 22.40 16.25 -7.73
C ASP A 264 23.82 15.84 -8.18
N GLU A 265 24.70 15.43 -7.27
CA GLU A 265 26.02 14.85 -7.60
C GLU A 265 25.91 13.57 -8.42
N CYS A 266 24.97 12.67 -8.08
CA CYS A 266 24.75 11.46 -8.86
C CYS A 266 24.46 11.76 -10.35
N THR A 267 23.80 12.89 -10.65
CA THR A 267 23.51 13.30 -12.05
C THR A 267 24.74 13.74 -12.85
N ARG A 268 25.84 14.07 -12.15
CA ARG A 268 27.09 14.56 -12.75
C ARG A 268 28.14 13.48 -12.91
N LEU A 269 27.89 12.28 -12.40
CA LEU A 269 28.80 11.15 -12.53
C LEU A 269 28.82 10.64 -13.97
N THR A 270 29.99 10.14 -14.37
CA THR A 270 30.21 9.50 -15.68
C THR A 270 30.70 8.07 -15.55
N GLU A 271 31.09 7.67 -14.33
CA GLU A 271 31.56 6.33 -13.99
C GLU A 271 30.53 5.63 -13.10
N GLU A 272 30.30 4.35 -13.39
CA GLU A 272 29.37 3.52 -12.62
C GLU A 272 29.99 3.04 -11.30
N GLN A 273 29.17 2.96 -10.26
CA GLN A 273 29.56 2.45 -8.96
C GLN A 273 28.92 1.09 -8.68
N VAL A 274 29.77 0.06 -8.66
CA VAL A 274 29.37 -1.34 -8.41
C VAL A 274 29.11 -1.63 -6.94
N LEU A 275 29.68 -0.84 -6.02
CA LEU A 275 29.45 -1.00 -4.60
C LEU A 275 28.00 -0.65 -4.23
N GLY A 276 27.50 -1.34 -3.21
CA GLY A 276 26.14 -1.21 -2.71
C GLY A 276 26.08 -0.58 -1.33
N LYS A 277 24.90 -0.67 -0.73
CA LYS A 277 24.65 -0.22 0.64
C LYS A 277 25.38 -1.09 1.64
N THR A 278 25.59 -0.56 2.84
CA THR A 278 25.99 -1.37 3.98
C THR A 278 24.83 -2.28 4.40
N GLN A 279 25.11 -3.35 5.16
CA GLN A 279 24.06 -4.21 5.72
C GLN A 279 23.04 -3.41 6.55
N MET A 280 23.50 -2.40 7.29
CA MET A 280 22.63 -1.50 8.05
C MET A 280 21.78 -0.62 7.13
N GLY A 281 22.35 -0.08 6.05
CA GLY A 281 21.61 0.73 5.08
C GLY A 281 20.51 -0.06 4.38
N GLU A 282 20.82 -1.30 3.95
CA GLU A 282 19.81 -2.23 3.40
C GLU A 282 18.66 -2.46 4.38
N GLN A 283 18.98 -2.69 5.66
CA GLN A 283 17.97 -2.94 6.68
C GLN A 283 17.10 -1.71 6.94
N LEU A 284 17.68 -0.50 7.02
CA LEU A 284 16.91 0.74 7.25
C LEU A 284 15.96 1.06 6.08
N ILE A 285 16.39 0.83 4.85
CA ILE A 285 15.54 1.00 3.67
C ILE A 285 14.41 -0.04 3.67
N LYS A 286 14.73 -1.30 3.97
CA LYS A 286 13.73 -2.37 4.09
C LYS A 286 12.70 -2.08 5.18
N ASP A 287 13.14 -1.54 6.31
CA ASP A 287 12.28 -1.16 7.42
C ASP A 287 11.51 0.15 7.16
N GLY A 288 11.86 0.86 6.08
CA GLY A 288 11.21 2.10 5.68
C GLY A 288 11.37 3.22 6.69
N GLY A 289 12.42 3.23 7.52
CA GLY A 289 12.54 4.20 8.59
C GLY A 289 13.76 4.07 9.49
N PHE A 290 14.20 5.19 10.07
CA PHE A 290 15.09 5.18 11.22
C PHE A 290 14.40 4.59 12.46
N PRO A 291 15.09 3.76 13.25
CA PRO A 291 14.51 3.14 14.44
C PRO A 291 14.07 4.22 15.45
N PRO A 292 13.06 3.93 16.30
CA PRO A 292 12.56 4.86 17.32
C PRO A 292 13.50 4.93 18.54
N VAL A 293 14.81 5.05 18.31
CA VAL A 293 15.83 5.19 19.35
C VAL A 293 16.67 6.44 19.07
N LYS A 294 17.22 7.06 20.12
CA LYS A 294 18.08 8.24 19.95
C LYS A 294 19.40 7.81 19.30
N ILE A 295 19.65 8.29 18.08
CA ILE A 295 20.90 8.05 17.35
C ILE A 295 21.91 9.11 17.80
N LYS A 296 23.00 8.67 18.44
CA LYS A 296 24.10 9.57 18.83
C LYS A 296 25.22 9.48 17.79
N LEU A 297 25.47 10.59 17.10
CA LEU A 297 26.62 10.72 16.21
C LEU A 297 27.94 10.87 17.02
N PRO A 298 29.09 10.54 16.42
CA PRO A 298 30.41 10.83 17.01
C PRO A 298 30.54 12.31 17.42
N ASP A 299 31.26 12.59 18.51
CA ASP A 299 31.29 13.93 19.13
C ASP A 299 31.78 15.04 18.17
N ASN A 300 32.64 14.72 17.20
CA ASN A 300 33.12 15.65 16.17
C ASN A 300 32.06 16.03 15.12
N MET A 301 30.98 15.26 15.01
CA MET A 301 29.84 15.49 14.11
C MET A 301 28.60 16.00 14.87
N ASN A 302 28.75 16.30 16.17
CA ASN A 302 27.64 16.59 17.07
C ASN A 302 27.54 18.08 17.45
N ALA A 303 28.06 18.97 16.59
CA ALA A 303 27.88 20.40 16.77
C ALA A 303 26.37 20.73 16.74
N PRO A 304 25.85 21.48 17.71
CA PRO A 304 24.42 21.73 17.78
C PRO A 304 23.96 22.59 16.58
N PRO A 305 22.77 22.33 16.02
CA PRO A 305 22.21 23.15 14.95
C PRO A 305 22.00 24.61 15.36
N ASN A 306 21.72 25.48 14.39
CA ASN A 306 21.51 26.90 14.63
C ASN A 306 20.22 27.14 15.45
N ASN A 307 20.36 27.83 16.59
CA ASN A 307 19.23 28.19 17.47
C ASN A 307 18.82 29.68 17.38
N THR A 308 19.25 30.40 16.34
CA THR A 308 18.99 31.85 16.19
C THR A 308 18.06 32.19 15.03
N ALA A 309 17.74 31.22 14.17
CA ALA A 309 16.86 31.43 13.02
C ALA A 309 15.46 31.89 13.45
N SER A 310 14.90 32.85 12.70
CA SER A 310 13.51 33.28 12.92
C SER A 310 12.53 32.28 12.34
N LYS A 311 11.27 32.36 12.78
CA LYS A 311 10.17 31.56 12.23
C LYS A 311 10.05 31.70 10.72
N GLU A 312 10.10 32.94 10.22
CA GLU A 312 9.99 33.27 8.81
C GLU A 312 11.17 32.73 8.00
N MET A 313 12.38 32.77 8.58
CA MET A 313 13.57 32.21 7.95
C MET A 313 13.49 30.68 7.85
N LEU A 314 13.02 29.99 8.89
CA LEU A 314 12.81 28.55 8.86
C LEU A 314 11.73 28.18 7.83
N ALA A 315 10.59 28.88 7.82
CA ALA A 315 9.51 28.65 6.86
C ALA A 315 9.98 28.81 5.41
N ASN A 316 10.72 29.89 5.10
CA ASN A 316 11.27 30.13 3.76
C ASN A 316 12.26 29.04 3.34
N ARG A 317 13.09 28.56 4.26
CA ARG A 317 14.04 27.48 3.95
C ARG A 317 13.32 26.14 3.73
N ILE A 318 12.24 25.86 4.46
CA ILE A 318 11.40 24.69 4.17
C ILE A 318 10.82 24.77 2.76
N ASP A 319 10.31 25.95 2.35
CA ASP A 319 9.80 26.14 0.98
C ASP A 319 10.85 25.81 -0.07
N LYS A 320 12.10 26.22 0.13
CA LYS A 320 13.21 25.89 -0.78
C LYS A 320 13.51 24.39 -0.85
N VAL A 321 13.36 23.65 0.25
CA VAL A 321 13.49 22.18 0.21
C VAL A 321 12.36 21.58 -0.61
N ILE A 322 11.12 22.04 -0.40
CA ILE A 322 9.94 21.58 -1.15
C ILE A 322 10.09 21.86 -2.65
N GLU A 323 10.52 23.06 -3.04
CA GLU A 323 10.79 23.44 -4.43
C GLU A 323 11.83 22.51 -5.08
N ARG A 324 12.90 22.16 -4.35
CA ARG A 324 13.90 21.20 -4.86
C ARG A 324 13.32 19.80 -5.03
N LEU A 325 12.49 19.35 -4.08
CA LEU A 325 11.80 18.06 -4.18
C LEU A 325 10.86 18.00 -5.39
N GLU A 326 10.14 19.10 -5.70
CA GLU A 326 9.31 19.17 -6.91
C GLU A 326 10.11 19.03 -8.21
N VAL A 327 11.31 19.61 -8.26
CA VAL A 327 12.23 19.41 -9.39
C VAL A 327 12.68 17.94 -9.47
N TRP A 328 12.91 17.30 -8.33
CA TRP A 328 13.33 15.91 -8.26
C TRP A 328 12.23 14.93 -8.68
N ASP A 329 10.98 15.15 -8.26
CA ASP A 329 9.83 14.32 -8.67
C ASP A 329 9.73 14.19 -10.20
N ALA A 330 10.12 15.24 -10.94
CA ALA A 330 10.06 15.24 -12.40
C ALA A 330 11.23 14.53 -13.10
N LYS A 331 12.38 14.36 -12.42
CA LYS A 331 13.63 13.89 -13.07
C LYS A 331 14.25 12.64 -12.46
N VAL A 332 13.87 12.24 -11.24
CA VAL A 332 14.59 11.24 -10.45
C VAL A 332 14.74 9.89 -11.17
N ASP A 333 13.67 9.40 -11.81
CA ASP A 333 13.67 8.11 -12.50
C ASP A 333 14.48 8.12 -13.82
N SER A 334 14.89 9.30 -14.30
CA SER A 334 15.75 9.43 -15.48
C SER A 334 17.26 9.32 -15.17
N VAL A 335 17.63 9.38 -13.89
CA VAL A 335 19.02 9.29 -13.46
C VAL A 335 19.47 7.83 -13.46
N ASN A 336 20.66 7.56 -14.01
CA ASN A 336 21.20 6.20 -14.04
C ASN A 336 21.36 5.66 -12.60
N PRO A 337 20.69 4.54 -12.23
CA PRO A 337 20.73 4.00 -10.88
C PRO A 337 22.10 3.41 -10.49
N THR A 338 23.03 3.25 -11.43
CA THR A 338 24.41 2.82 -11.15
C THR A 338 25.32 3.97 -10.73
N TYR A 339 24.89 5.23 -10.90
CA TYR A 339 25.60 6.41 -10.40
C TYR A 339 25.24 6.65 -8.94
N LYS A 340 26.24 6.47 -8.07
CA LYS A 340 26.04 6.48 -6.61
C LYS A 340 27.10 7.31 -5.90
N ILE A 341 26.69 7.93 -4.79
CA ILE A 341 27.55 8.65 -3.86
C ILE A 341 27.51 7.92 -2.51
N GLU A 342 28.66 7.85 -1.83
CA GLU A 342 28.78 7.15 -0.54
C GLU A 342 28.19 7.98 0.61
N HIS A 343 27.26 7.37 1.34
CA HIS A 343 26.75 7.84 2.61
C HIS A 343 27.47 7.10 3.76
N GLY A 344 27.98 7.83 4.77
CA GLY A 344 28.77 7.25 5.87
C GLY A 344 28.10 6.10 6.66
N GLY A 345 26.78 6.16 6.87
CA GLY A 345 25.98 5.05 7.42
C GLY A 345 25.41 4.06 6.40
N PHE A 346 24.72 4.54 5.35
CA PHE A 346 23.98 3.69 4.41
C PHE A 346 24.84 3.00 3.35
N GLY A 347 26.08 3.44 3.11
CA GLY A 347 26.90 2.97 2.00
C GLY A 347 26.57 3.70 0.69
N TRP A 348 26.70 3.03 -0.45
CA TRP A 348 26.53 3.69 -1.75
C TRP A 348 25.07 3.82 -2.16
N LEU A 349 24.61 5.06 -2.32
CA LEU A 349 23.23 5.42 -2.64
C LEU A 349 23.12 6.10 -3.99
N ASN A 350 22.09 5.74 -4.76
CA ASN A 350 21.75 6.43 -6.01
C ASN A 350 20.89 7.68 -5.75
N ALA A 351 20.61 8.47 -6.80
CA ALA A 351 19.84 9.70 -6.68
C ALA A 351 18.45 9.51 -6.06
N LYS A 352 17.75 8.42 -6.41
CA LYS A 352 16.41 8.12 -5.90
C LYS A 352 16.44 7.87 -4.40
N GLU A 353 17.39 7.07 -3.95
CA GLU A 353 17.56 6.73 -2.53
C GLU A 353 17.94 7.97 -1.71
N TRP A 354 18.79 8.86 -2.25
CA TRP A 354 19.08 10.15 -1.61
C TRP A 354 17.83 11.03 -1.47
N VAL A 355 16.97 11.08 -2.48
CA VAL A 355 15.69 11.82 -2.40
C VAL A 355 14.74 11.19 -1.38
N GLU A 356 14.62 9.85 -1.36
CA GLU A 356 13.80 9.11 -0.39
C GLU A 356 14.25 9.33 1.06
N LEU A 357 15.56 9.50 1.31
CA LEU A 357 16.07 9.80 2.65
C LEU A 357 15.55 11.13 3.23
N VAL A 358 15.15 12.09 2.39
CA VAL A 358 14.56 13.35 2.87
C VAL A 358 13.23 13.09 3.58
N GLU A 359 12.39 12.23 3.02
CA GLU A 359 11.13 11.78 3.64
C GLU A 359 11.42 11.02 4.92
N MET A 360 12.28 9.99 4.82
CA MET A 360 12.56 9.09 5.93
C MET A 360 13.12 9.84 7.16
N HIS A 361 14.03 10.78 6.93
CA HIS A 361 14.62 11.63 7.97
C HIS A 361 13.60 12.59 8.56
N SER A 362 12.82 13.26 7.72
CA SER A 362 11.77 14.20 8.17
C SER A 362 10.72 13.48 9.02
N ARG A 363 10.27 12.28 8.60
CA ARG A 363 9.30 11.46 9.35
C ARG A 363 9.86 11.01 10.70
N HIS A 364 11.14 10.62 10.76
CA HIS A 364 11.80 10.29 12.02
C HIS A 364 11.69 11.44 13.03
N HIS A 365 11.90 12.68 12.58
CA HIS A 365 11.86 13.86 13.44
C HIS A 365 10.46 14.31 13.88
N LEU A 366 9.37 13.78 13.32
CA LEU A 366 8.03 14.02 13.87
C LEU A 366 7.91 13.53 15.32
N ARG A 367 8.62 12.45 15.68
CA ARG A 367 8.67 11.96 17.07
C ARG A 367 9.42 12.92 17.98
N GLN A 368 10.55 13.46 17.51
CA GLN A 368 11.34 14.42 18.26
C GLN A 368 10.58 15.75 18.44
N GLN A 369 9.80 16.17 17.45
CA GLN A 369 8.93 17.34 17.56
C GLN A 369 7.96 17.18 18.73
N ILE A 370 7.24 16.05 18.80
CA ILE A 370 6.29 15.74 19.88
C ILE A 370 6.98 15.69 21.25
N GLU A 371 8.22 15.19 21.32
CA GLU A 371 9.02 15.19 22.55
C GLU A 371 9.34 16.62 23.00
N LEU A 372 9.84 17.46 22.10
CA LEU A 372 10.25 18.84 22.38
C LEU A 372 9.07 19.76 22.72
N GLU A 373 7.92 19.53 22.08
CA GLU A 373 6.67 20.24 22.36
C GLU A 373 6.19 20.09 23.81
N ARG A 374 6.62 19.04 24.53
CA ARG A 374 6.26 18.85 25.96
C ARG A 374 6.97 19.81 26.91
N PHE A 375 8.00 20.51 26.44
CA PHE A 375 8.84 21.37 27.25
C PHE A 375 8.62 22.88 26.99
N ILE A 376 7.74 23.25 26.07
CA ILE A 376 7.55 24.63 25.60
C ILE A 376 6.13 25.15 25.78
#